data_AF-A0A6G9SMC4-F1
#
_entry.id   AF-A0A6G9SMC4-F1
#
_cell.length_a   1.000
_cell.length_b   1.000
_cell.length_c   1.000
_cell.angle_alpha   90.00
_cell.angle_beta   90.00
_cell.angle_gamma   90.00
#
_symmetry.space_group_name_H-M   'P 1'
#
loop_
_entity.id
_entity.type
_entity.pdbx_description
1 polymer ?
#
loop_
_entity_poly.entity_id
_entity_poly.type
_entity_poly.pdbx_seq_one_letter_code
_entity_poly.pdbx_strand_id
1 'polypeptide(L)' 'MIKRKNPANSDDFTAWNYEAKVAEIEQIITRIETGDLELEAVFAQFTTAVENLRQCENFLQQRQQQVDLLIETLNDE' A
#
# COMPACT_ATOMS: atom_id res chain seq x y z
N MET A 1 -11.03 -22.16 -33.28
CA MET A 1 -10.79 -20.71 -33.05
C MET A 1 -10.64 -20.50 -31.55
N ILE A 2 -9.40 -20.31 -31.08
CA ILE A 2 -9.08 -20.17 -29.66
C ILE A 2 -9.43 -18.75 -29.24
N LYS A 3 -10.41 -18.63 -28.35
CA LYS A 3 -10.86 -17.37 -27.75
C LYS A 3 -9.76 -16.91 -26.77
N ARG A 4 -8.81 -16.09 -27.23
CA ARG A 4 -7.84 -15.43 -26.36
C ARG A 4 -8.57 -14.30 -25.62
N LYS A 5 -8.98 -14.56 -24.38
CA LYS A 5 -9.43 -13.51 -23.46
C LYS A 5 -8.16 -12.77 -23.00
N ASN A 6 -7.96 -11.58 -23.54
CA ASN A 6 -6.89 -10.65 -23.18
C ASN A 6 -7.09 -10.24 -21.70
N PRO A 7 -6.13 -10.47 -20.78
CA PRO A 7 -6.24 -10.00 -19.41
C PRO A 7 -5.68 -8.57 -19.28
N ALA A 8 -5.91 -7.71 -20.28
CA ALA A 8 -5.64 -6.29 -20.17
C ALA A 8 -6.94 -5.59 -19.75
N ASN A 9 -7.41 -5.87 -18.54
CA ASN A 9 -8.20 -4.92 -17.76
C ASN A 9 -8.30 -5.40 -16.32
N SER A 10 -7.60 -4.70 -15.44
CA SER A 10 -8.02 -4.55 -14.06
C SER A 10 -7.53 -3.19 -13.59
N ASP A 11 -8.34 -2.17 -13.89
CA ASP A 11 -8.39 -0.83 -13.29
C ASP A 11 -8.58 -0.86 -11.75
N ASP A 12 -8.14 -1.91 -11.06
CA ASP A 12 -8.36 -2.13 -9.64
C ASP A 12 -7.35 -1.35 -8.76
N PHE A 13 -6.37 -0.70 -9.39
CA PHE A 13 -5.43 0.22 -8.72
C PHE A 13 -6.06 1.56 -8.32
N THR A 14 -7.32 1.83 -8.71
CA THR A 14 -7.94 3.13 -8.43
C THR A 14 -8.57 3.27 -7.04
N ALA A 15 -8.80 2.16 -6.33
CA ALA A 15 -9.43 2.22 -5.01
C ALA A 15 -8.44 2.44 -3.85
N TRP A 16 -7.18 2.02 -4.01
CA TRP A 16 -6.18 2.06 -2.93
C TRP A 16 -4.97 2.92 -3.33
N ASN A 17 -4.70 3.95 -2.52
CA ASN A 17 -3.67 4.94 -2.80
C ASN A 17 -2.61 4.96 -1.69
N TYR A 18 -1.36 4.70 -2.07
CA TYR A 18 -0.22 4.64 -1.16
C TYR A 18 -0.02 5.96 -0.40
N GLU A 19 0.01 7.09 -1.11
CA GLU A 19 0.23 8.42 -0.51
C GLU A 19 -0.88 8.78 0.47
N ALA A 20 -2.13 8.44 0.15
CA ALA A 20 -3.26 8.65 1.07
C ALA A 20 -3.10 7.83 2.36
N LYS A 21 -2.61 6.58 2.26
CA LYS A 21 -2.37 5.73 3.42
C LYS A 21 -1.20 6.20 4.27
N VAL A 22 -0.13 6.71 3.65
CA VAL A 22 0.98 7.36 4.35
C VAL A 22 0.48 8.58 5.13
N ALA A 23 -0.30 9.46 4.49
CA ALA A 23 -0.88 10.63 5.15
C ALA A 23 -1.79 10.25 6.34
N GLU A 24 -2.56 9.17 6.22
CA GLU A 24 -3.38 8.64 7.31
C GLU A 24 -2.51 8.18 8.51
N ILE A 25 -1.39 7.48 8.24
CA ILE A 25 -0.44 7.05 9.28
C ILE A 25 0.19 8.26 9.99
N GLU A 26 0.62 9.28 9.24
CA GLU A 26 1.20 10.51 9.82
C GLU A 26 0.21 11.26 10.72
N GLN A 27 -1.07 11.30 10.32
CA GLN A 27 -2.13 11.88 11.15
C GLN A 27 -2.35 11.10 12.44
N ILE A 28 -2.32 9.76 12.37
CA ILE A 28 -2.42 8.90 13.55
C ILE A 28 -1.26 9.18 14.50
N ILE A 29 -0.02 9.20 14.01
CA ILE A 29 1.18 9.47 14.82
C ILE A 29 1.07 10.83 15.49
N THR A 30 0.76 11.88 14.70
CA THR A 30 0.58 13.25 15.24
C THR A 30 -0.44 13.27 16.37
N ARG A 31 -1.56 12.56 16.21
CA ARG A 31 -2.62 12.50 17.23
C ARG A 31 -2.15 11.77 18.50
N ILE A 32 -1.41 10.68 18.36
CA ILE A 32 -0.84 9.96 19.51
C ILE A 32 0.19 10.86 20.24
N GLU A 33 1.02 11.58 19.50
CA GLU A 33 2.05 12.48 20.05
C GLU A 33 1.47 13.68 20.81
N THR A 34 0.24 14.11 20.51
CA THR A 34 -0.43 15.17 21.30
C THR A 34 -0.65 14.77 22.76
N GLY A 35 -0.77 13.47 23.05
CA GLY A 35 -1.10 12.97 24.38
C GLY A 35 -2.55 13.19 24.82
N ASP A 36 -3.42 13.70 23.94
CA ASP A 36 -4.84 13.99 24.25
C ASP A 36 -5.77 12.77 24.12
N LEU A 37 -5.21 11.60 23.81
CA LEU A 37 -5.96 10.35 23.64
C LEU A 37 -5.95 9.52 24.91
N GLU A 38 -7.12 9.02 25.29
CA GLU A 38 -7.24 7.94 26.26
C GLU A 38 -6.47 6.69 25.81
N LEU A 39 -5.94 5.93 26.76
CA LEU A 39 -5.06 4.79 26.48
C LEU A 39 -5.71 3.76 25.55
N GLU A 40 -7.01 3.48 25.71
CA GLU A 40 -7.76 2.58 24.83
C GLU A 40 -7.79 3.10 23.38
N ALA A 41 -8.00 4.41 23.21
CA ALA A 41 -7.99 5.05 21.90
C ALA A 41 -6.61 5.02 21.25
N VAL A 42 -5.53 5.17 22.03
CA VAL A 42 -4.15 5.02 21.53
C VAL A 42 -3.94 3.63 20.92
N PHE A 43 -4.38 2.56 21.59
CA PHE A 43 -4.24 1.19 21.05
C PHE A 43 -5.04 0.99 19.76
N ALA A 44 -6.26 1.53 19.68
CA ALA A 44 -7.05 1.46 18.46
C ALA A 44 -6.35 2.17 17.29
N GLN A 45 -5.92 3.41 17.51
CA GLN A 45 -5.19 4.20 16.52
C GLN A 45 -3.90 3.52 16.07
N PHE A 46 -3.12 3.00 17.02
CA PHE A 46 -1.87 2.29 16.74
C PHE A 46 -2.11 1.02 15.91
N THR A 47 -3.16 0.27 16.21
CA THR A 47 -3.54 -0.92 15.43
C THR A 47 -3.85 -0.56 13.97
N THR A 48 -4.64 0.48 13.75
CA THR A 48 -4.92 1.00 12.39
C THR A 48 -3.65 1.44 11.66
N ALA A 49 -2.73 2.13 12.35
CA ALA A 49 -1.45 2.53 11.74
C ALA A 49 -0.62 1.32 11.32
N VAL A 50 -0.54 0.26 12.14
CA VAL A 50 0.18 -0.99 11.81
C VAL A 50 -0.45 -1.69 10.60
N GLU A 51 -1.78 -1.75 10.51
CA GLU A 51 -2.47 -2.33 9.37
C GLU A 51 -2.21 -1.55 8.08
N ASN A 52 -2.27 -0.22 8.13
CA ASN A 52 -1.96 0.63 6.99
C ASN A 52 -0.49 0.47 6.56
N LEU A 53 0.46 0.41 7.51
CA LEU A 53 1.88 0.19 7.21
C LEU A 53 2.12 -1.15 6.51
N ARG A 54 1.44 -2.21 6.93
CA ARG A 54 1.52 -3.52 6.26
C ARG A 54 1.00 -3.47 4.83
N GLN A 55 -0.07 -2.73 4.58
CA GLN A 55 -0.59 -2.55 3.22
C GLN A 55 0.42 -1.80 2.35
N CYS A 56 1.04 -0.74 2.89
CA CYS A 56 2.11 0.00 2.23
C CYS A 56 3.31 -0.88 1.88
N GLU A 57 3.77 -1.72 2.81
CA GLU A 57 4.88 -2.65 2.57
C GLU A 57 4.55 -3.65 1.46
N ASN A 58 3.38 -4.29 1.51
CA ASN A 58 2.95 -5.23 0.47
C ASN A 58 2.89 -4.57 -0.90
N PHE A 59 2.38 -3.35 -0.98
CA PHE A 59 2.33 -2.60 -2.23
C PHE A 59 3.73 -2.33 -2.78
N LEU A 60 4.66 -1.84 -1.95
CA LEU A 60 6.03 -1.58 -2.36
C LEU A 60 6.74 -2.85 -2.84
N GLN A 61 6.56 -3.97 -2.14
CA GLN A 61 7.11 -5.27 -2.55
C GLN A 61 6.60 -5.68 -3.94
N GLN A 62 5.29 -5.55 -4.19
CA GLN A 62 4.71 -5.86 -5.51
C GLN A 62 5.26 -4.95 -6.61
N ARG A 63 5.41 -3.65 -6.34
CA ARG A 63 5.97 -2.69 -7.30
C ARG A 63 7.45 -2.94 -7.58
N GLN A 64 8.22 -3.33 -6.55
CA GLN A 64 9.62 -3.71 -6.72
C GLN A 64 9.75 -4.93 -7.63
N GLN A 65 8.97 -5.99 -7.38
CA GLN A 65 8.97 -7.19 -8.24
C GLN A 65 8.63 -6.86 -9.69
N GLN A 66 7.67 -5.97 -9.92
CA GLN A 66 7.33 -5.52 -11.28
C GLN A 66 8.50 -4.80 -11.95
N VAL A 67 9.21 -3.93 -11.23
CA VAL A 67 10.39 -3.23 -11.75
C VAL A 67 11.52 -4.22 -12.06
N ASP A 68 11.78 -5.18 -11.18
CA ASP A 68 12.82 -6.19 -11.38
C ASP A 68 12.57 -7.02 -12.65
N LEU A 69 11.33 -7.48 -12.86
CA LEU A 69 10.94 -8.19 -14.08
C LEU A 69 11.11 -7.34 -15.35
N LEU A 70 10.81 -6.05 -15.27
CA LEU A 70 11.02 -5.12 -16.39
C LEU A 70 12.51 -5.00 -16.72
N ILE A 71 13.37 -4.92 -15.71
CA ILE A 71 14.83 -4.85 -15.89
C ILE A 71 15.37 -6.14 -16.50
N GLU A 72 14.93 -7.31 -16.03
CA GLU A 72 15.28 -8.61 -16.61
C GLU A 72 14.90 -8.67 -18.10
N THR A 73 13.67 -8.26 -18.43
CA THR A 73 13.16 -8.25 -19.81
C THR A 73 13.97 -7.32 -20.73
N LEU A 74 14.44 -6.17 -20.21
CA LEU A 74 15.25 -5.21 -20.98
C LEU A 74 16.69 -5.68 -21.20
N ASN A 75 17.23 -6.53 -20.33
CA ASN A 75 18.60 -7.05 -20.45
C ASN A 75 18.71 -8.30 -21.33
N ASP A 76 17.58 -8.97 -21.58
CA ASP A 76 17.47 -10.15 -22.45
C ASP A 76 17.25 -9.81 -23.94
N GLU A 77 17.11 -8.52 -24.28
CA GLU A 77 17.15 -7.97 -25.66
C GLU A 77 18.55 -7.44 -26.04
#